data_AF-A0A969LCJ3-F1
#
_entry.id   AF-A0A969LCJ3-F1
#
_cell.length_a   1.000
_cell.length_b   1.000
_cell.length_c   1.000
_cell.angle_alpha   90.00
_cell.angle_beta   90.00
_cell.angle_gamma   90.00
#
_symmetry.space_group_name_H-M   'P 1'
#
loop_
_entity.id
_entity.type
_entity.pdbx_description
1 polymer ?
#
loop_
_entity_poly.entity_id
_entity_poly.type
_entity_poly.pdbx_seq_one_letter_code
_entity_poly.pdbx_strand_id
1 'polypeptide(L)'
;MIGVYDSGLGGVSVLRAMHRTLPQHTLLYLADTAYCPYGPLPVEQVQQRAVACAGWLIEQGAAVVVVACNTAASAALELLRETYRVPIVGVEPGVKPAIRATRTGRIGVLATGGTRDR
;
A
#
# COMPACT_ATOMS: atom_id res chain seq x y z
N MET A 1 -11.99 -6.70 -11.12
CA MET A 1 -10.66 -6.06 -11.26
C MET A 1 -10.09 -5.75 -9.87
N ILE A 2 -8.78 -5.89 -9.68
CA ILE A 2 -8.09 -5.47 -8.45
C ILE A 2 -7.31 -4.20 -8.75
N GLY A 3 -7.61 -3.13 -8.01
CA GLY A 3 -6.85 -1.88 -8.06
C GLY A 3 -5.64 -1.98 -7.14
N VAL A 4 -4.48 -1.53 -7.60
CA VAL A 4 -3.24 -1.48 -6.82
C VAL A 4 -2.71 -0.06 -6.91
N TYR A 5 -2.40 0.59 -5.80
CA TYR A 5 -1.74 1.90 -5.86
C TYR A 5 -0.49 1.98 -4.99
N ASP A 6 0.45 2.81 -5.44
CA ASP A 6 1.66 3.18 -4.73
C ASP A 6 1.93 4.68 -4.90
N SER A 7 2.76 5.26 -4.04
CA SER A 7 3.22 6.64 -4.22
C SER A 7 4.08 6.81 -5.46
N GLY A 8 4.62 5.73 -6.02
CA GLY A 8 5.41 5.75 -7.24
C GLY A 8 5.54 4.38 -7.90
N LEU A 9 6.76 3.99 -8.25
CA LEU A 9 7.05 2.75 -8.97
C LEU A 9 7.53 1.61 -8.06
N GLY A 10 7.69 1.83 -6.75
CA GLY A 10 8.17 0.81 -5.81
C GLY A 10 7.21 -0.37 -5.68
N GLY A 11 5.91 -0.09 -5.77
CA GLY A 11 4.82 -1.06 -5.74
C GLY A 11 4.74 -1.99 -6.95
N VAL A 12 5.52 -1.76 -8.02
CA VAL A 12 5.58 -2.68 -9.18
C VAL A 12 6.09 -4.06 -8.76
N SER A 13 6.92 -4.14 -7.72
CA SER A 13 7.37 -5.41 -7.13
C SER A 13 6.18 -6.23 -6.56
N VAL A 14 5.26 -5.58 -5.87
CA VAL A 14 4.01 -6.16 -5.35
C VAL A 14 3.09 -6.55 -6.50
N LEU A 15 2.90 -5.66 -7.48
CA LEU A 15 2.11 -5.93 -8.68
C LEU A 15 2.61 -7.18 -9.42
N ARG A 16 3.94 -7.31 -9.60
CA ARG A 16 4.56 -8.47 -10.25
C ARG A 16 4.31 -9.76 -9.46
N ALA A 17 4.39 -9.72 -8.14
CA ALA A 17 4.08 -10.88 -7.31
C ALA A 17 2.60 -11.27 -7.41
N MET A 18 1.69 -10.29 -7.38
CA MET A 18 0.26 -10.51 -7.57
C MET A 18 -0.07 -11.10 -8.94
N HIS A 19 0.52 -10.57 -10.00
CA HIS A 19 0.28 -11.06 -11.36
C HIS A 19 0.67 -12.54 -11.52
N ARG A 20 1.74 -12.98 -10.86
CA ARG A 20 2.16 -14.38 -10.84
C ARG A 20 1.22 -15.29 -10.03
N THR A 21 0.71 -14.80 -8.90
CA THR A 21 -0.11 -15.61 -7.98
C THR A 21 -1.59 -15.61 -8.35
N LEU A 22 -2.06 -14.56 -9.04
CA LEU A 22 -3.46 -14.35 -9.43
C LEU A 22 -3.59 -14.09 -10.94
N PRO A 23 -3.08 -15.00 -11.80
CA PRO A 23 -3.01 -14.78 -13.25
C PRO A 23 -4.39 -14.55 -13.91
N GLN A 24 -5.46 -15.06 -13.30
CA GLN A 24 -6.84 -14.94 -13.78
C GLN A 24 -7.50 -13.59 -13.44
N HIS A 25 -6.87 -12.73 -12.63
CA HIS A 25 -7.45 -11.45 -12.23
C HIS A 25 -6.83 -10.30 -13.01
N THR A 26 -7.68 -9.42 -13.56
CA THR A 26 -7.24 -8.13 -14.09
C THR A 26 -6.73 -7.23 -12.97
N LEU A 27 -5.50 -6.73 -13.12
CA LEU A 27 -4.86 -5.79 -12.21
C LEU A 27 -4.77 -4.41 -12.86
N LEU A 28 -5.17 -3.37 -12.14
CA LEU A 28 -4.99 -1.97 -12.53
C LEU A 28 -4.04 -1.30 -11.55
N TYR A 29 -2.91 -0.79 -12.03
CA TYR A 29 -1.90 -0.15 -11.19
C TYR A 29 -1.94 1.37 -11.34
N LEU A 30 -2.00 2.09 -10.22
CA LEU A 30 -1.92 3.54 -10.14
C LEU A 30 -0.65 3.96 -9.39
N ALA A 31 0.18 4.76 -10.06
CA ALA A 31 1.36 5.37 -9.44
C ALA A 31 1.09 6.86 -9.22
N ASP A 32 1.04 7.33 -7.97
CA ASP A 32 0.86 8.77 -7.66
C ASP A 32 2.18 9.55 -7.75
N THR A 33 2.88 9.41 -8.88
CA THR A 33 4.25 9.93 -9.04
C THR A 33 4.35 11.44 -8.89
N ALA A 34 3.26 12.17 -9.13
CA ALA A 34 3.20 13.62 -8.95
C ALA A 34 3.40 14.06 -7.49
N TYR A 35 3.17 13.15 -6.53
CA TYR A 35 3.32 13.39 -5.09
C TYR A 35 4.39 12.48 -4.46
N CYS A 36 5.21 11.82 -5.28
CA CYS A 36 6.31 10.99 -4.81
C CYS A 36 7.50 11.85 -4.33
N PRO A 37 8.19 11.48 -3.24
CA PRO A 37 7.89 10.40 -2.31
C PRO A 37 6.91 10.81 -1.20
N TYR A 38 6.14 9.85 -0.67
CA TYR A 38 5.25 10.09 0.47
C TYR A 38 5.97 10.20 1.82
N GLY A 39 7.17 9.63 1.93
CA GLY A 39 7.95 9.61 3.18
C GLY A 39 8.08 10.96 3.91
N PRO A 40 8.40 12.07 3.22
CA PRO A 40 8.52 13.40 3.84
C PRO A 40 7.18 14.15 3.99
N LEU A 41 6.06 13.63 3.51
CA LEU A 41 4.78 14.33 3.55
C LEU A 41 4.11 14.21 4.94
N PRO A 42 3.36 15.24 5.39
CA PRO A 42 2.49 15.16 6.56
C PRO A 42 1.49 13.99 6.46
N VAL A 43 1.07 13.45 7.61
CA VAL A 43 0.13 12.30 7.68
C VAL A 43 -1.14 12.62 6.90
N GLU A 44 -1.69 13.81 7.15
CA GLU A 44 -2.96 14.29 6.64
C GLU A 44 -2.89 14.40 5.12
N GLN A 45 -1.76 14.86 4.58
CA GLN A 45 -1.55 14.92 3.14
C GLN A 45 -1.48 13.52 2.53
N VAL A 46 -0.76 12.58 3.16
CA VAL A 46 -0.72 11.17 2.70
C VAL A 46 -2.11 10.54 2.73
N GLN A 47 -2.90 10.81 3.76
CA GLN A 47 -4.28 10.33 3.88
C GLN A 47 -5.19 10.90 2.78
N GLN A 48 -5.11 12.20 2.51
CA GLN A 48 -5.86 12.83 1.41
C GLN A 48 -5.51 12.20 0.06
N ARG A 49 -4.21 11.99 -0.21
CA ARG A 49 -3.76 11.32 -1.43
C ARG A 49 -4.24 9.87 -1.49
N ALA A 50 -4.16 9.14 -0.38
CA ALA A 50 -4.63 7.76 -0.30
C ALA A 50 -6.13 7.64 -0.61
N VAL A 51 -6.96 8.53 -0.04
CA VAL A 51 -8.41 8.58 -0.30
C VAL A 51 -8.68 8.89 -1.77
N ALA A 52 -7.98 9.86 -2.36
CA ALA A 52 -8.14 10.21 -3.77
C ALA A 52 -7.76 9.06 -4.71
N CYS A 53 -6.60 8.42 -4.48
CA CYS A 53 -6.13 7.29 -5.29
C CYS A 53 -7.05 6.07 -5.17
N ALA A 54 -7.48 5.73 -3.95
CA ALA A 54 -8.41 4.63 -3.73
C ALA A 54 -9.78 4.90 -4.36
N GLY A 55 -10.31 6.12 -4.20
CA GLY A 55 -11.57 6.56 -4.80
C GLY A 55 -11.55 6.44 -6.32
N TRP A 56 -10.50 6.95 -6.95
CA TRP A 56 -10.33 6.84 -8.41
C TRP A 56 -10.31 5.38 -8.88
N LEU A 57 -9.57 4.49 -8.19
CA LEU A 57 -9.54 3.06 -8.53
C LEU A 57 -10.92 2.40 -8.39
N ILE A 58 -11.68 2.76 -7.36
CA ILE A 58 -13.05 2.27 -7.15
C ILE A 58 -13.97 2.75 -8.28
N GLU A 59 -13.85 4.01 -8.71
CA GLU A 59 -14.59 4.56 -9.86
C GLU A 59 -14.25 3.83 -11.17
N GLN A 60 -13.00 3.37 -11.34
CA GLN A 60 -12.61 2.53 -12.48
C GLN A 60 -13.16 1.08 -12.38
N GLY A 61 -13.86 0.73 -11.29
CA GLY A 61 -14.47 -0.58 -11.10
C GLY A 61 -13.61 -1.58 -10.31
N ALA A 62 -12.68 -1.10 -9.47
CA ALA A 62 -11.93 -1.97 -8.58
C ALA A 62 -12.86 -2.61 -7.53
N ALA A 63 -12.92 -3.94 -7.52
CA ALA A 63 -13.68 -4.72 -6.53
C ALA A 63 -12.89 -4.95 -5.23
N VAL A 64 -11.58 -4.70 -5.27
CA VAL A 64 -10.64 -4.73 -4.14
C VAL A 64 -9.57 -3.69 -4.44
N VAL A 65 -9.14 -2.94 -3.43
CA VAL A 65 -8.01 -2.00 -3.54
C VAL A 65 -6.85 -2.48 -2.67
N VAL A 66 -5.66 -2.55 -3.28
CA VAL A 66 -4.40 -2.89 -2.63
C VAL A 66 -3.52 -1.65 -2.52
N VAL A 67 -3.18 -1.29 -1.29
CA VAL A 67 -2.23 -0.22 -0.96
C VAL A 67 -0.83 -0.85 -0.94
N ALA A 68 -0.04 -0.65 -2.00
CA ALA A 68 1.30 -1.20 -2.14
C ALA A 68 2.41 -0.32 -1.54
N CYS A 69 2.09 0.94 -1.20
CA CYS A 69 3.00 1.87 -0.54
C CYS A 69 3.04 1.61 0.97
N ASN A 70 4.21 1.27 1.54
CA ASN A 70 4.36 1.11 2.99
C ASN A 70 3.99 2.39 3.77
N THR A 71 4.39 3.56 3.28
CA THR A 71 4.08 4.85 3.92
C THR A 71 2.58 5.16 3.86
N ALA A 72 1.90 4.85 2.76
CA ALA A 72 0.45 5.03 2.70
C ALA A 72 -0.29 4.01 3.56
N ALA A 73 0.19 2.76 3.60
CA ALA A 73 -0.38 1.71 4.43
C ALA A 73 -0.28 2.06 5.94
N SER A 74 0.87 2.59 6.39
CA SER A 74 1.01 3.01 7.79
C SER A 74 0.19 4.26 8.13
N ALA A 75 -0.06 5.14 7.15
CA ALA A 75 -0.73 6.42 7.39
C ALA A 75 -2.27 6.38 7.25
N ALA A 76 -2.80 5.54 6.37
CA ALA A 76 -4.16 5.72 5.84
C ALA A 76 -5.00 4.44 5.77
N LEU A 77 -4.48 3.27 6.14
CA LEU A 77 -5.19 2.01 5.92
C LEU A 77 -6.49 1.90 6.75
N GLU A 78 -6.49 2.39 7.99
CA GLU A 78 -7.69 2.44 8.84
C GLU A 78 -8.72 3.39 8.27
N LEU A 79 -8.32 4.63 7.97
CA LEU A 79 -9.17 5.63 7.31
C LEU A 79 -9.82 5.09 6.03
N LEU A 80 -9.06 4.43 5.17
CA LEU A 80 -9.59 3.87 3.93
C LEU A 80 -10.64 2.79 4.17
N ARG A 81 -10.46 1.95 5.20
CA ARG A 81 -11.41 0.89 5.59
C ARG A 81 -12.69 1.44 6.22
N GLU A 82 -12.59 2.57 6.91
CA GLU A 82 -13.76 3.28 7.45
C GLU A 82 -14.52 4.03 6.34
N THR A 83 -13.79 4.58 5.37
CA THR A 83 -14.35 5.39 4.27
C THR A 83 -15.05 4.54 3.22
N TYR A 84 -14.48 3.38 2.86
CA TYR A 84 -14.94 2.58 1.73
C TYR A 84 -15.41 1.18 2.16
N ARG A 85 -16.52 0.73 1.58
CA ARG A 85 -17.04 -0.65 1.78
C ARG A 85 -16.28 -1.71 0.97
N VAL A 86 -15.57 -1.28 -0.08
CA VAL A 86 -14.74 -2.15 -0.90
C VAL A 86 -13.57 -2.67 -0.04
N PRO A 87 -13.20 -3.96 -0.11
CA PRO A 87 -12.07 -4.47 0.66
C PRO A 87 -10.77 -3.70 0.38
N ILE A 88 -10.16 -3.18 1.44
CA ILE A 88 -8.87 -2.48 1.40
C ILE A 88 -7.78 -3.37 2.02
N VAL A 89 -6.79 -3.73 1.21
CA VAL A 89 -5.66 -4.57 1.60
C VAL A 89 -4.39 -3.74 1.59
N GLY A 90 -3.73 -3.63 2.75
CA GLY A 90 -2.42 -2.99 2.84
C GLY A 90 -1.30 -4.01 2.72
N VAL A 91 -0.15 -3.58 2.20
CA VAL A 91 1.09 -4.32 2.44
C VAL A 91 1.43 -4.24 3.92
N GLU A 92 1.56 -5.40 4.56
CA GLU A 92 2.08 -5.49 5.92
C GLU A 92 3.61 -5.37 5.86
N PRO A 93 4.26 -4.69 6.83
CA PRO A 93 5.70 -4.71 6.90
C PRO A 93 6.19 -6.16 6.98
N GLY A 94 7.38 -6.43 6.43
CA GLY A 94 8.01 -7.76 6.41
C GLY A 94 8.26 -8.40 7.79
N VAL A 95 7.80 -7.75 8.87
CA VAL A 95 7.84 -8.17 10.26
C VAL A 95 7.10 -9.50 10.48
N LYS A 96 5.89 -9.69 9.94
CA LYS A 96 5.16 -10.97 10.11
C LYS A 96 5.96 -12.18 9.56
N PRO A 97 6.47 -12.12 8.31
CA PRO A 97 7.43 -13.12 7.82
C PRO A 97 8.71 -13.21 8.67
N ALA A 98 9.28 -12.08 9.09
CA ALA A 98 10.52 -12.06 9.85
C ALA A 98 10.37 -12.73 11.23
N ILE A 99 9.23 -12.57 11.91
CA ILE A 99 8.92 -13.26 13.16
C ILE A 99 8.84 -14.77 12.94
N ARG A 100 8.22 -15.22 11.84
CA ARG A 100 8.14 -16.66 11.52
C ARG A 100 9.50 -17.26 11.16
N ALA A 101 10.41 -16.45 10.63
CA ALA A 101 11.72 -16.90 10.15
C ALA A 101 12.85 -16.77 11.18
N THR A 102 12.71 -15.89 12.18
CA THR A 102 13.81 -15.60 13.12
C THR A 102 14.07 -16.78 14.06
N ARG A 103 15.36 -17.05 14.29
CA ARG A 103 15.83 -18.04 15.28
C ARG A 103 16.32 -17.40 16.58
N THR A 104 16.55 -16.09 16.56
CA THR A 104 17.15 -15.33 17.67
C THR A 104 16.17 -14.36 18.33
N GLY A 105 15.00 -14.15 17.74
CA GLY A 105 14.02 -13.15 18.19
C GLY A 105 14.41 -11.70 17.89
N ARG A 106 15.55 -11.45 17.24
CA ARG A 106 16.04 -10.10 16.90
C ARG A 106 15.74 -9.79 15.43
N ILE A 107 15.04 -8.70 15.16
CA ILE A 107 14.60 -8.30 13.81
C ILE A 107 14.98 -6.83 13.59
N GLY A 108 15.70 -6.54 12.50
CA GLY A 108 15.98 -5.18 12.05
C GLY A 108 15.01 -4.77 10.95
N VAL A 109 14.45 -3.55 11.04
CA VAL A 109 13.56 -2.98 10.01
C VAL A 109 14.20 -1.69 9.49
N LEU A 110 14.41 -1.64 8.18
CA LEU A 110 14.81 -0.41 7.49
C LEU A 110 13.55 0.23 6.91
N ALA A 111 13.28 1.46 7.32
CA ALA A 111 12.09 2.19 6.93
C ALA A 111 12.43 3.66 6.64
N THR A 112 11.66 4.31 5.77
CA THR A 112 11.74 5.75 5.53
C THR A 112 11.24 6.52 6.76
N GLY A 113 11.68 7.78 6.95
CA GLY A 113 11.36 8.59 8.14
C GLY A 113 9.87 8.58 8.54
N GLY A 114 8.97 8.84 7.58
CA GLY A 114 7.52 8.81 7.83
C GLY A 114 6.92 7.43 8.20
N THR A 115 7.67 6.35 8.05
CA THR A 115 7.29 4.98 8.49
C THR A 115 7.97 4.58 9.80
N ARG A 116 9.06 5.26 10.20
CA ARG A 116 9.78 4.99 11.45
C ARG A 116 9.19 5.74 12.65
N ASP A 117 8.71 6.96 12.41
CA ASP A 117 8.35 7.90 13.48
C ASP A 117 6.82 7.92 13.78
N ARG A 118 6.09 6.84 13.41
CA ARG A 118 4.65 6.63 13.64
C ARG A 118 4.43 5.23 14.20
#